data_AF-A0A6A3IVC7-F1
#
_entry.id   AF-A0A6A3IVC7-F1
#
_cell.length_a   1.000
_cell.length_b   1.000
_cell.length_c   1.000
_cell.angle_alpha   90.00
_cell.angle_beta   90.00
_cell.angle_gamma   90.00
#
_symmetry.space_group_name_H-M   'P 1'
#
loop_
_entity.id
_entity.type
_entity.pdbx_description
1 polymer ?
#
loop_
_entity_poly.entity_id
_entity_poly.type
_entity_poly.pdbx_seq_one_letter_code
_entity_poly.pdbx_strand_id
1 'polypeptide(L)'
;MPTSQAKGNFPLPGDPVREVVCVNIDPDIDYQSIAGSLQYLVSCSRPDIANSVRTLGKFLNCYTKEHFVLAKRVLRYLQGTREFGLVWHKPESPGLQLIAYADADFGSEKDRRSITGFVLQLNGCTFAYKSKKQQSIITDDTCSAEFVAASECSNMIMWTHNLCKELKLRRTKETILFEDN
;
A
#
# COMPACT_ATOMS: atom_id res chain seq x y z
N MET A 1 5.46 46.26 5.97
CA MET A 1 6.29 45.10 6.35
C MET A 1 5.71 43.85 5.69
N PRO A 2 6.18 43.44 4.50
CA PRO A 2 5.69 42.22 3.85
C PRO A 2 6.53 40.99 4.23
N THR A 3 5.83 39.88 4.37
CA THR A 3 6.26 38.57 4.87
C THR A 3 7.29 37.89 3.96
N SER A 4 8.32 37.27 4.55
CA SER A 4 9.35 36.47 3.86
C SER A 4 8.75 35.19 3.26
N GLN A 5 8.22 35.27 2.04
CA GLN A 5 7.83 34.08 1.27
C GLN A 5 9.05 33.41 0.64
N ALA A 6 9.29 32.18 1.08
CA ALA A 6 9.85 31.03 0.35
C ALA A 6 10.74 31.32 -0.87
N LYS A 7 12.06 31.50 -0.65
CA LYS A 7 13.07 31.12 -1.63
C LYS A 7 13.36 29.62 -1.49
N GLY A 8 12.47 28.79 -2.05
CA GLY A 8 12.82 27.41 -2.35
C GLY A 8 13.70 27.39 -3.59
N ASN A 9 14.99 27.13 -3.45
CA ASN A 9 15.88 26.93 -4.59
C ASN A 9 15.44 25.65 -5.32
N PHE A 10 14.78 25.81 -6.47
CA PHE A 10 14.59 24.71 -7.41
C PHE A 10 15.95 24.34 -8.02
N PRO A 11 16.34 23.06 -8.03
CA PRO A 11 17.61 22.64 -8.61
C PRO A 11 17.59 22.85 -10.12
N LEU A 12 18.66 23.41 -10.66
CA LEU A 12 18.85 23.63 -12.09
C LEU A 12 19.53 22.41 -12.74
N PRO A 13 19.30 22.15 -14.03
CA PRO A 13 20.00 21.09 -14.75
C PRO A 13 21.51 21.36 -14.75
N GLY A 14 22.28 20.55 -14.01
CA GLY A 14 23.74 20.70 -13.91
C GLY A 14 24.26 20.94 -12.49
N ASP A 15 23.39 21.13 -11.49
CA ASP A 15 23.81 21.14 -10.09
C ASP A 15 24.43 19.79 -9.71
N PRO A 16 25.56 19.74 -8.96
CA PRO A 16 26.12 18.49 -8.49
C PRO A 16 25.05 17.74 -7.70
N VAL A 17 24.89 16.44 -7.98
CA VAL A 17 23.93 15.58 -7.28
C VAL A 17 24.17 15.78 -5.79
N ARG A 18 23.24 16.46 -5.11
CA ARG A 18 23.30 16.65 -3.66
C ARG A 18 23.45 15.27 -3.06
N GLU A 19 24.60 15.00 -2.45
CA GLU A 19 24.81 13.74 -1.74
C GLU A 19 23.65 13.56 -0.76
N VAL A 20 22.98 12.42 -0.90
CA VAL A 20 21.86 12.05 -0.04
C VAL A 20 22.46 11.77 1.33
N VAL A 21 22.56 12.79 2.18
CA VAL A 21 23.09 12.63 3.53
C VAL A 21 22.11 11.76 4.31
N CYS A 22 22.45 10.47 4.46
CA CYS A 22 21.73 9.56 5.34
C CYS A 22 21.78 10.15 6.76
N VAL A 23 20.62 10.34 7.38
CA VAL A 23 20.49 10.87 8.75
C VAL A 23 20.44 9.72 9.74
N ASN A 24 21.03 8.57 9.39
CA ASN A 24 21.13 7.36 10.21
C ASN A 24 21.88 7.57 11.56
N ILE A 25 22.18 8.81 11.92
CA ILE A 25 23.16 9.21 12.94
C ILE A 25 22.46 9.83 14.16
N ASP A 26 21.15 10.06 14.15
CA ASP A 26 20.45 10.53 15.35
C ASP A 26 20.00 9.32 16.20
N PRO A 27 20.71 8.96 17.29
CA PRO A 27 20.44 7.75 18.07
C PRO A 27 19.07 7.77 18.76
N ASP A 28 18.45 8.94 18.88
CA ASP A 28 17.13 9.13 19.49
C ASP A 28 15.97 8.92 18.49
N ILE A 29 16.26 8.70 17.20
CA ILE A 29 15.25 8.56 16.16
C ILE A 29 15.31 7.17 15.50
N ASP A 30 14.50 6.25 16.03
CA ASP A 30 14.36 4.91 15.48
C ASP A 30 13.35 4.86 14.33
N TYR A 31 13.79 5.26 13.14
CA TYR A 31 12.99 5.20 11.91
C TYR A 31 12.52 3.78 11.59
N GLN A 32 13.34 2.76 11.86
CA GLN A 32 13.02 1.36 11.56
C GLN A 32 11.88 0.88 12.46
N SER A 33 11.92 1.20 13.75
CA SER A 33 10.82 0.91 14.67
C SER A 33 9.51 1.60 14.26
N ILE A 34 9.57 2.87 13.81
CA ILE A 34 8.40 3.56 13.27
C ILE A 34 7.86 2.84 12.04
N ALA A 35 8.72 2.55 11.06
CA ALA A 35 8.31 1.87 9.83
C ALA A 35 7.73 0.47 10.12
N GLY A 36 8.33 -0.28 11.05
CA GLY A 36 7.84 -1.58 11.50
C GLY A 36 6.49 -1.49 12.19
N SER A 37 6.30 -0.49 13.07
CA SER A 37 5.02 -0.25 13.76
C SER A 37 3.92 0.15 12.77
N LEU A 38 4.25 0.96 11.76
CA LEU A 38 3.32 1.30 10.69
C LEU A 38 2.98 0.07 9.82
N GLN A 39 3.96 -0.79 9.54
CA GLN A 39 3.75 -2.03 8.81
C GLN A 39 2.85 -3.00 9.59
N TYR A 40 2.96 -3.04 10.91
CA TYR A 40 2.05 -3.79 11.77
C TYR A 40 0.61 -3.27 11.67
N LEU A 41 0.42 -1.94 11.75
CA LEU A 41 -0.91 -1.34 11.57
C LEU A 41 -1.50 -1.65 10.20
N VAL A 42 -0.68 -1.57 9.14
CA VAL A 42 -1.07 -1.99 7.79
C VAL A 42 -1.56 -3.41 7.82
N SER A 43 -0.80 -4.38 8.35
CA SER A 43 -1.18 -5.80 8.33
C SER A 43 -2.43 -6.14 9.17
N CYS A 44 -2.73 -5.35 10.19
CA CYS A 44 -3.83 -5.65 11.12
C CYS A 44 -5.15 -4.95 10.74
N SER A 45 -5.13 -3.65 10.50
CA SER A 45 -6.38 -2.86 10.49
C SER A 45 -6.40 -1.63 9.58
N ARG A 46 -5.24 -1.22 9.03
CA ARG A 46 -5.09 0.04 8.29
C ARG A 46 -4.57 -0.17 6.86
N PRO A 47 -5.38 -0.78 5.98
CA PRO A 47 -5.01 -0.96 4.57
C PRO A 47 -4.81 0.38 3.83
N ASP A 48 -5.47 1.44 4.29
CA ASP A 48 -5.44 2.79 3.74
C ASP A 48 -4.03 3.41 3.69
N ILE A 49 -3.15 3.06 4.64
CA ILE A 49 -1.77 3.55 4.66
C ILE A 49 -0.77 2.62 3.96
N ALA A 50 -1.21 1.49 3.39
CA ALA A 50 -0.33 0.45 2.86
C ALA A 50 0.68 0.97 1.82
N ASN A 51 0.24 1.80 0.87
CA ASN A 51 1.13 2.36 -0.15
C ASN A 51 2.17 3.34 0.44
N SER A 52 1.76 4.14 1.44
CA SER A 52 2.67 5.06 2.12
C SER A 52 3.75 4.29 2.89
N VAL A 53 3.36 3.24 3.62
CA VAL A 53 4.30 2.39 4.38
C VAL A 53 5.23 1.62 3.44
N ARG A 54 4.73 1.10 2.32
CA ARG A 54 5.54 0.47 1.26
C ARG A 54 6.64 1.41 0.76
N THR A 55 6.33 2.70 0.60
CA THR A 55 7.29 3.71 0.17
C THR A 55 8.34 3.98 1.25
N LEU A 56 7.93 4.09 2.52
CA LEU A 56 8.83 4.26 3.66
C LEU A 56 9.78 3.06 3.86
N GLY A 57 9.27 1.84 3.63
CA GLY A 57 10.03 0.59 3.76
C GLY A 57 11.21 0.46 2.80
N LYS A 58 11.28 1.27 1.74
CA LYS A 58 12.44 1.29 0.83
C LYS A 58 13.70 1.87 1.48
N PHE A 59 13.53 2.69 2.50
CA PHE A 59 14.60 3.50 3.11
C PHE A 59 14.97 3.04 4.52
N LEU A 60 14.78 1.74 4.84
CA LEU A 60 15.09 1.21 6.18
C LEU A 60 16.59 1.26 6.52
N ASN A 61 17.46 1.04 5.54
CA ASN A 61 18.91 1.00 5.74
C ASN A 61 19.58 2.38 5.68
N CYS A 62 19.07 3.28 4.84
CA CYS A 62 19.50 4.68 4.77
C CYS A 62 18.28 5.55 4.57
N TYR A 63 17.92 6.32 5.60
CA TYR A 63 16.85 7.30 5.53
C TYR A 63 17.39 8.73 5.60
N THR A 64 16.62 9.67 5.05
CA THR A 64 16.95 11.10 5.02
C THR A 64 15.97 11.87 5.91
N LYS A 65 16.24 13.17 6.13
CA LYS A 65 15.28 14.04 6.84
C LYS A 65 13.92 14.05 6.15
N GLU A 66 13.91 13.99 4.81
CA GLU A 66 12.68 13.96 4.03
C GLU A 66 11.87 12.69 4.28
N HIS A 67 12.52 11.53 4.29
CA HIS A 67 11.86 10.25 4.60
C HIS A 67 11.27 10.25 6.02
N PHE A 68 11.98 10.84 6.99
CA PHE A 68 11.46 10.98 8.35
C PHE A 68 10.25 11.93 8.43
N VAL A 69 10.25 13.03 7.67
CA VAL A 69 9.10 13.94 7.56
C VAL A 69 7.88 13.22 6.96
N LEU A 70 8.09 12.35 5.97
CA LEU A 70 7.02 11.52 5.40
C LEU A 70 6.46 10.53 6.44
N ALA A 71 7.32 9.87 7.22
CA ALA A 71 6.87 9.00 8.31
C ALA A 71 6.03 9.77 9.35
N LYS A 72 6.48 10.97 9.76
CA LYS A 72 5.70 11.85 10.64
C LYS A 72 4.35 12.26 10.04
N ARG A 73 4.27 12.44 8.72
CA ARG A 73 3.00 12.73 8.04
C ARG A 73 2.01 11.58 8.18
N VAL A 74 2.47 10.33 8.02
CA VAL A 74 1.64 9.14 8.24
C VAL A 74 1.18 9.06 9.70
N LEU A 75 2.08 9.29 10.66
CA LEU A 75 1.71 9.29 12.08
C LEU A 75 0.68 10.37 12.44
N ARG A 76 0.80 11.58 11.88
CA ARG A 76 -0.21 12.65 12.07
C ARG A 76 -1.56 12.27 11.45
N TYR A 77 -1.55 11.65 10.28
CA TYR A 77 -2.77 11.13 9.65
C TYR A 77 -3.45 10.08 10.53
N LEU A 78 -2.69 9.13 11.07
CA LEU A 78 -3.19 8.13 12.02
C LEU A 78 -3.74 8.78 13.29
N GLN A 79 -3.11 9.84 13.80
CA GLN A 79 -3.60 10.59 14.95
C GLN A 79 -4.96 11.26 14.68
N GLY A 80 -5.16 11.81 13.48
CA GLY A 80 -6.44 12.40 13.08
C GLY A 80 -7.52 11.38 12.73
N THR A 81 -7.14 10.13 12.45
CA THR A 81 -8.03 9.04 12.00
C THR A 81 -7.97 7.83 12.94
N ARG A 82 -7.87 8.07 14.24
CA ARG A 82 -7.74 7.00 15.25
C ARG A 82 -8.93 6.04 15.28
N GLU A 83 -10.10 6.52 14.87
CA GLU A 83 -11.34 5.75 14.83
C GLU A 83 -11.50 4.94 13.54
N PHE A 84 -10.61 5.12 12.56
CA PHE A 84 -10.67 4.40 11.30
C PHE A 84 -10.02 3.01 11.47
N GLY A 85 -10.70 1.99 10.98
CA GLY A 85 -10.21 0.62 10.97
C GLY A 85 -11.17 -0.31 10.24
N LEU A 86 -10.78 -1.58 10.14
CA LEU A 86 -11.62 -2.61 9.57
C LEU A 86 -12.74 -3.00 10.55
N VAL A 87 -13.98 -2.81 10.12
CA VAL A 87 -15.17 -3.22 10.88
C VAL A 87 -15.73 -4.48 10.23
N TRP A 88 -15.83 -5.55 11.02
CA TRP A 88 -16.45 -6.79 10.58
C TRP A 88 -17.84 -6.89 11.17
N HIS A 89 -18.84 -7.05 10.31
CA HIS A 89 -20.21 -7.28 10.72
C HIS A 89 -20.65 -8.69 10.31
N LYS A 90 -21.57 -9.26 11.08
CA LYS A 90 -22.20 -10.51 10.68
C LYS A 90 -23.10 -10.23 9.48
N PRO A 91 -22.98 -10.97 8.37
CA PRO A 91 -23.90 -10.83 7.25
C PRO A 91 -25.31 -11.31 7.64
N GLU A 92 -26.32 -10.60 7.16
CA GLU A 92 -27.73 -10.99 7.36
C GLU A 92 -28.10 -12.24 6.55
N SER A 93 -27.49 -12.39 5.36
CA SER A 93 -27.72 -13.54 4.49
C SER A 93 -26.74 -14.69 4.78
N PRO A 94 -27.18 -15.97 4.77
CA PRO A 94 -26.33 -17.12 5.04
C PRO A 94 -25.32 -17.47 3.92
N GLY A 95 -25.26 -16.65 2.88
CA GLY A 95 -24.39 -16.88 1.73
C GLY A 95 -22.99 -16.28 1.92
N LEU A 96 -21.98 -16.98 1.41
CA LEU A 96 -20.61 -16.46 1.31
C LEU A 96 -20.42 -15.81 -0.06
N GLN A 97 -20.24 -14.49 -0.07
CA GLN A 97 -19.90 -13.68 -1.24
C GLN A 97 -18.46 -13.20 -1.12
N LEU A 98 -17.65 -13.54 -2.11
CA LEU A 98 -16.29 -13.03 -2.24
C LEU A 98 -16.29 -11.94 -3.32
N ILE A 99 -15.84 -10.76 -2.95
CA ILE A 99 -15.65 -9.63 -3.86
C ILE A 99 -14.18 -9.26 -3.78
N ALA A 100 -13.57 -9.01 -4.92
CA ALA A 100 -12.20 -8.58 -5.01
C ALA A 100 -12.08 -7.36 -5.92
N TYR A 101 -11.15 -6.49 -5.58
CA TYR A 101 -10.78 -5.33 -6.36
C TYR A 101 -9.29 -5.44 -6.61
N ALA A 102 -8.85 -5.34 -7.86
CA ALA A 102 -7.44 -5.10 -8.15
C ALA A 102 -7.28 -3.78 -8.90
N ASP A 103 -6.07 -3.25 -8.81
CA ASP A 103 -5.68 -1.95 -9.34
C ASP A 103 -4.17 -1.96 -9.57
N ALA A 104 -3.70 -1.20 -10.56
CA ALA A 104 -2.29 -1.06 -10.85
C ALA A 104 -1.89 0.37 -11.22
N ASP A 105 -1.02 0.98 -10.40
CA ASP A 105 -0.41 2.26 -10.73
C ASP A 105 0.86 2.06 -11.57
N PHE A 106 0.79 2.31 -12.88
CA PHE A 106 1.96 2.34 -13.78
C PHE A 106 2.75 3.67 -13.66
N GLY A 107 4.08 3.62 -13.81
CA GLY A 107 4.91 4.83 -13.92
C GLY A 107 5.13 5.65 -12.63
N SER A 108 4.62 5.19 -11.49
CA SER A 108 4.73 5.89 -10.20
C SER A 108 6.16 5.98 -9.63
N GLU A 109 7.14 5.27 -10.20
CA GLU A 109 8.53 5.26 -9.72
C GLU A 109 9.52 5.47 -10.88
N LYS A 110 10.71 6.04 -10.57
CA LYS A 110 11.77 6.30 -11.57
C LYS A 110 12.16 5.06 -12.39
N ASP A 111 12.00 3.88 -11.80
CA ASP A 111 12.30 2.59 -12.46
C ASP A 111 11.21 2.13 -13.44
N ARG A 112 10.15 2.93 -13.66
CA ARG A 112 8.95 2.61 -14.48
C ARG A 112 8.22 1.32 -14.08
N ARG A 113 8.49 0.79 -12.89
CA ARG A 113 7.82 -0.42 -12.38
C ARG A 113 6.49 -0.06 -11.74
N SER A 114 5.45 -0.81 -12.09
CA SER A 114 4.10 -0.61 -11.58
C SER A 114 3.94 -1.05 -10.13
N ILE A 115 2.88 -0.54 -9.51
CA ILE A 115 2.47 -0.88 -8.16
C ILE A 115 1.16 -1.64 -8.28
N THR A 116 1.16 -2.92 -7.93
CA THR A 116 -0.07 -3.70 -7.85
C THR A 116 -0.70 -3.53 -6.48
N GLY A 117 -1.98 -3.16 -6.49
CA GLY A 117 -2.87 -3.17 -5.34
C GLY A 117 -3.96 -4.23 -5.51
N PHE A 118 -4.40 -4.84 -4.41
CA PHE A 118 -5.68 -5.52 -4.38
C PHE A 118 -6.32 -5.47 -2.99
N VAL A 119 -7.64 -5.62 -2.94
CA VAL A 119 -8.46 -5.73 -1.73
C VAL A 119 -9.50 -6.84 -1.93
N LEU A 120 -9.52 -7.82 -1.03
CA LEU A 120 -10.52 -8.90 -1.00
C LEU A 120 -11.46 -8.70 0.19
N GLN A 121 -12.75 -8.84 -0.10
CA GLN A 121 -13.85 -8.71 0.83
C GLN A 121 -14.69 -9.98 0.88
N LEU A 122 -15.01 -10.39 2.09
CA LEU A 122 -15.92 -11.48 2.37
C LEU A 122 -17.20 -10.88 2.95
N ASN A 123 -18.31 -10.95 2.21
CA ASN A 123 -19.59 -10.36 2.61
C ASN A 123 -19.50 -8.87 3.01
N GLY A 124 -18.71 -8.09 2.26
CA GLY A 124 -18.45 -6.67 2.54
C GLY A 124 -17.37 -6.39 3.58
N CYS A 125 -16.88 -7.42 4.29
CA CYS A 125 -15.80 -7.28 5.25
C CYS A 125 -14.44 -7.54 4.58
N THR A 126 -13.57 -6.53 4.54
CA THR A 126 -12.19 -6.69 4.02
C THR A 126 -11.38 -7.60 4.93
N PHE A 127 -10.75 -8.63 4.36
CA PHE A 127 -9.92 -9.57 5.11
C PHE A 127 -8.49 -9.71 4.57
N ALA A 128 -8.28 -9.43 3.27
CA ALA A 128 -6.97 -9.47 2.66
C ALA A 128 -6.78 -8.27 1.74
N TYR A 129 -5.58 -7.72 1.72
CA TYR A 129 -5.21 -6.60 0.88
C TYR A 129 -3.70 -6.56 0.75
N LYS A 130 -3.23 -5.91 -0.30
CA LYS A 130 -1.80 -5.83 -0.60
C LYS A 130 -1.54 -4.60 -1.44
N SER A 131 -0.40 -3.95 -1.21
CA SER A 131 0.19 -2.99 -2.13
C SER A 131 1.65 -3.38 -2.32
N LYS A 132 2.03 -3.79 -3.52
CA LYS A 132 3.37 -4.32 -3.81
C LYS A 132 3.90 -3.76 -5.12
N LYS A 133 5.18 -3.36 -5.10
CA LYS A 133 5.91 -3.03 -6.33
C LYS A 133 6.11 -4.30 -7.16
N GLN A 134 5.77 -4.26 -8.44
CA GLN A 134 6.07 -5.35 -9.36
C GLN A 134 7.59 -5.43 -9.56
N GLN A 135 8.21 -6.51 -9.08
CA GLN A 135 9.65 -6.71 -9.17
C GLN A 135 10.06 -7.63 -10.33
N SER A 136 9.20 -8.61 -10.66
CA SER A 136 9.51 -9.68 -11.62
C SER A 136 9.06 -9.38 -13.04
N ILE A 137 8.06 -8.50 -13.20
CA ILE A 137 7.46 -8.18 -14.50
C ILE A 137 7.61 -6.68 -14.68
N ILE A 138 8.27 -6.28 -15.76
CA ILE A 138 8.29 -4.89 -16.22
C ILE A 138 7.15 -4.81 -17.21
N THR A 139 6.14 -4.01 -16.89
CA THR A 139 5.04 -3.72 -17.80
C THR A 139 5.37 -2.45 -18.56
N ASP A 140 5.12 -2.43 -19.86
CA ASP A 140 5.43 -1.28 -20.71
C ASP A 140 4.20 -0.35 -20.90
N ASP A 141 3.01 -0.79 -20.47
CA ASP A 141 1.75 -0.06 -20.50
C ASP A 141 0.92 -0.27 -19.22
N THR A 142 -0.16 0.51 -19.08
CA THR A 142 -1.12 0.40 -17.97
C THR A 142 -1.93 -0.90 -18.03
N CYS A 143 -2.35 -1.30 -19.23
CA CYS A 143 -3.13 -2.51 -19.46
C CYS A 143 -2.41 -3.79 -18.96
N SER A 144 -1.13 -3.94 -19.27
CA SER A 144 -0.35 -5.08 -18.76
C SER A 144 -0.15 -5.00 -17.25
N ALA A 145 -0.04 -3.79 -16.68
CA ALA A 145 0.08 -3.59 -15.24
C ALA A 145 -1.17 -4.05 -14.49
N GLU A 146 -2.35 -3.66 -14.98
CA GLU A 146 -3.66 -4.06 -14.46
C GLU A 146 -3.87 -5.57 -14.63
N PHE A 147 -3.52 -6.14 -15.78
CA PHE A 147 -3.61 -7.59 -15.97
C PHE A 147 -2.76 -8.38 -14.98
N VAL A 148 -1.56 -7.89 -14.65
CA VAL A 148 -0.71 -8.49 -13.61
C VAL A 148 -1.36 -8.33 -12.22
N ALA A 149 -2.00 -7.21 -11.94
CA ALA A 149 -2.74 -7.01 -10.69
C ALA A 149 -3.93 -7.98 -10.57
N ALA A 150 -4.73 -8.11 -11.63
CA ALA A 150 -5.82 -9.06 -11.74
C ALA A 150 -5.36 -10.51 -11.53
N SER A 151 -4.22 -10.88 -12.10
CA SER A 151 -3.62 -12.20 -11.95
C SER A 151 -3.17 -12.49 -10.51
N GLU A 152 -2.47 -11.55 -9.87
CA GLU A 152 -2.08 -11.67 -8.45
C GLU A 152 -3.31 -11.74 -7.52
N CYS A 153 -4.35 -10.96 -7.81
CA CYS A 153 -5.62 -10.97 -7.09
C CYS A 153 -6.33 -12.33 -7.26
N SER A 154 -6.38 -12.84 -8.49
CA SER A 154 -6.95 -14.14 -8.83
C SER A 154 -6.29 -15.29 -8.09
N ASN A 155 -4.97 -15.23 -7.88
CA ASN A 155 -4.28 -16.18 -7.03
C ASN A 155 -4.85 -16.15 -5.60
N MET A 156 -4.99 -14.98 -4.95
CA MET A 156 -5.58 -14.94 -3.61
C MET A 156 -7.04 -15.37 -3.56
N ILE A 157 -7.81 -15.12 -4.61
CA ILE A 157 -9.17 -15.65 -4.76
C ILE A 157 -9.15 -17.19 -4.74
N MET A 158 -8.28 -17.81 -5.53
CA MET A 158 -8.15 -19.27 -5.59
C MET A 158 -7.72 -19.86 -4.25
N TRP A 159 -6.78 -19.22 -3.56
CA TRP A 159 -6.37 -19.63 -2.21
C TRP A 159 -7.55 -19.55 -1.22
N THR A 160 -8.33 -18.48 -1.30
CA THR A 160 -9.54 -18.30 -0.48
C THR A 160 -10.59 -19.37 -0.79
N HIS A 161 -10.77 -19.74 -2.07
CA HIS A 161 -11.69 -20.81 -2.47
C HIS A 161 -11.26 -22.17 -1.92
N ASN A 162 -9.97 -22.49 -1.97
CA ASN A 162 -9.41 -23.72 -1.40
C ASN A 162 -9.62 -23.76 0.12
N LEU A 163 -9.32 -22.65 0.82
CA LEU A 163 -9.56 -22.54 2.26
C LEU A 163 -11.05 -22.72 2.61
N CYS A 164 -11.95 -22.10 1.86
CA CYS A 164 -13.39 -22.28 2.07
C CYS A 164 -13.84 -23.73 1.88
N LYS A 165 -13.25 -24.43 0.89
CA LYS A 165 -13.54 -25.84 0.62
C LYS A 165 -13.08 -26.73 1.78
N GLU A 166 -11.89 -26.51 2.32
CA GLU A 166 -11.35 -27.24 3.47
C GLU A 166 -12.17 -27.00 4.74
N LEU A 167 -12.61 -25.76 4.96
CA LEU A 167 -13.49 -25.37 6.06
C LEU A 167 -14.96 -25.80 5.87
N LYS A 168 -15.28 -26.50 4.76
CA LYS A 168 -16.63 -26.96 4.39
C LYS A 168 -17.66 -25.82 4.33
N LEU A 169 -17.22 -24.61 3.99
CA LEU A 169 -18.08 -23.45 3.80
C LEU A 169 -18.77 -23.52 2.44
N ARG A 170 -20.10 -23.44 2.43
CA ARG A 170 -20.86 -23.36 1.18
C ARG A 170 -20.77 -21.95 0.60
N ARG A 171 -20.11 -21.85 -0.55
CA ARG A 171 -20.16 -20.66 -1.42
C ARG A 171 -21.44 -20.74 -2.24
N THR A 172 -22.36 -19.82 -2.00
CA THR A 172 -23.66 -19.77 -2.69
C THR A 172 -23.70 -18.71 -3.77
N LYS A 173 -22.74 -17.78 -3.77
CA LYS A 173 -22.65 -16.66 -4.69
C LYS A 173 -21.37 -16.75 -5.50
N GLU A 174 -21.43 -16.23 -6.72
CA GLU A 174 -20.28 -16.09 -7.61
C GLU A 174 -19.23 -15.13 -7.00
N THR A 175 -17.97 -15.36 -7.33
CA THR A 175 -16.90 -14.44 -6.96
C THR A 175 -16.78 -13.37 -8.02
N ILE A 176 -16.76 -12.11 -7.60
CA ILE A 176 -16.66 -10.97 -8.52
C ILE A 176 -15.28 -10.34 -8.33
N LEU A 177 -14.55 -10.19 -9.43
CA LEU A 177 -13.32 -9.40 -9.51
C LEU A 177 -13.63 -8.12 -10.28
N PHE A 178 -13.43 -6.97 -9.64
CA PHE A 178 -13.50 -5.68 -10.28
C PHE A 178 -12.09 -5.23 -10.68
N GLU A 179 -11.95 -4.88 -11.95
CA GLU A 179 -10.82 -4.18 -12.56
C GLU A 179 -11.39 -2.95 -13.27
N ASP A 180 -10.60 -1.91 -13.44
CA ASP A 180 -11.01 -0.63 -14.02
C ASP A 180 -10.75 -0.49 -15.53
N ASN A 181 -10.47 -1.61 -16.22
CA ASN A 181 -10.16 -1.67 -17.67
C ASN A 181 -11.13 -2.57 -18.46
#